data_AF-A0A939GBF8-F1
#
_entry.id   AF-A0A939GBF8-F1
#
_cell.length_a   1.000
_cell.length_b   1.000
_cell.length_c   1.000
_cell.angle_alpha   90.00
_cell.angle_beta   90.00
_cell.angle_gamma   90.00
#
_symmetry.space_group_name_H-M   'P 1'
#
loop_
_entity.id
_entity.type
_entity.pdbx_description
1 polymer ?
#
loop_
_entity_poly.entity_id
_entity_poly.type
_entity_poly.pdbx_seq_one_letter_code
_entity_poly.pdbx_strand_id
1 'polypeptide(L)'
;MTQSDYLNPAFVERLMRQHAPKNDIRVFDVRPLAIDNSASILAALTAGLSDTIIGHLGLAVTFRSGGVRQTRRMVLKIKPPGSAIVAMLNGLAGACGGTLAEVYPTYKDLTGFLHTDQRELEVYGKLPSSLQPDIFGLLADPEQGTYVILMEYLDDVALMNSVLAPHTWTDGHIRQALDQLAVWHADHLNRPLPIDPTYWDDAPSRAYMTRLTPLWTALLDNAAQQAPALYTPARVARLNAIIRSIPDYWHELEQLAKALVHNDLNPRNTCFKSVNGASVFCVYDWELATYHVPQYDVVELLCFVLDTDRYHLRPVYLDHYRNALHQLTGLYADEQAFKRGFDLAAFDFGLHRLGMYMMAHSVSPYPFLPRVVNSYFDMLEKGFSNRA
;
A
#
# COMPACT_ATOMS: atom_id res chain seq x y z
N MET A 1 9.36 13.93 -21.45
CA MET A 1 8.45 13.37 -22.49
C MET A 1 7.09 14.05 -22.41
N THR A 2 6.45 14.26 -23.56
CA THR A 2 5.10 14.84 -23.74
C THR A 2 4.02 13.76 -23.82
N GLN A 3 2.74 14.13 -23.77
CA GLN A 3 1.63 13.16 -23.88
C GLN A 3 1.68 12.39 -25.21
N SER A 4 2.02 13.09 -26.29
CA SER A 4 2.18 12.49 -27.62
C SER A 4 3.28 11.44 -27.66
N ASP A 5 4.34 11.57 -26.84
CA ASP A 5 5.41 10.58 -26.77
C ASP A 5 4.91 9.27 -26.14
N TYR A 6 4.11 9.37 -25.08
CA TYR A 6 3.52 8.20 -24.41
C TYR A 6 2.40 7.51 -25.22
N LEU A 7 1.77 8.24 -26.15
CA LEU A 7 0.79 7.70 -27.09
C LEU A 7 1.44 7.14 -28.37
N ASN A 8 2.77 7.15 -28.48
CA ASN A 8 3.46 6.64 -29.66
C ASN A 8 3.49 5.09 -29.66
N PRO A 9 2.99 4.42 -30.72
CA PRO A 9 3.08 2.96 -30.84
C PRO A 9 4.49 2.39 -30.67
N ALA A 10 5.52 3.09 -31.13
CA ALA A 10 6.91 2.64 -30.99
C ALA A 10 7.40 2.69 -29.53
N PHE A 11 6.93 3.68 -28.75
CA PHE A 11 7.22 3.76 -27.31
C PHE A 11 6.62 2.56 -26.58
N VAL A 12 5.31 2.31 -26.78
CA VAL A 12 4.60 1.20 -26.16
C VAL A 12 5.17 -0.15 -26.61
N GLU A 13 5.52 -0.30 -27.89
CA GLU A 13 6.15 -1.53 -28.41
C GLU A 13 7.49 -1.81 -27.72
N ARG A 14 8.33 -0.78 -27.56
CA ARG A 14 9.61 -0.92 -26.86
C ARG A 14 9.40 -1.36 -25.42
N LEU A 15 8.48 -0.70 -24.72
CA LEU A 15 8.16 -1.01 -23.32
C LEU A 15 7.69 -2.46 -23.16
N MET A 16 6.78 -2.91 -24.04
CA MET A 16 6.27 -4.28 -24.02
C MET A 16 7.34 -5.33 -24.39
N ARG A 17 8.20 -5.03 -25.36
CA ARG A 17 9.31 -5.93 -25.73
C ARG A 17 10.39 -6.02 -24.66
N GLN A 18 10.69 -4.94 -23.95
CA GLN A 18 11.63 -4.97 -22.83
C GLN A 18 11.14 -5.88 -21.70
N HIS A 19 9.83 -5.82 -21.40
CA HIS A 19 9.22 -6.67 -20.39
C HIS A 19 9.09 -8.14 -20.85
N ALA A 20 8.75 -8.38 -22.12
CA ALA A 20 8.58 -9.72 -22.68
C ALA A 20 9.44 -9.95 -23.94
N PRO A 21 10.78 -10.03 -23.80
CA PRO A 21 11.71 -10.03 -24.95
C PRO A 21 11.62 -11.28 -25.83
N LYS A 22 11.02 -12.36 -25.31
CA LYS A 22 10.80 -13.61 -26.06
C LYS A 22 9.57 -13.57 -26.96
N ASN A 23 8.71 -12.56 -26.80
CA ASN A 23 7.47 -12.45 -27.57
C ASN A 23 7.70 -11.56 -28.81
N ASP A 24 7.26 -12.02 -29.99
CA ASP A 24 7.18 -11.16 -31.19
C ASP A 24 6.03 -10.16 -31.05
N ILE A 25 6.27 -9.11 -30.26
CA ILE A 25 5.31 -8.04 -30.02
C ILE A 25 5.45 -6.99 -31.10
N ARG A 26 4.34 -6.64 -31.76
CA ARG A 26 4.26 -5.47 -32.66
C ARG A 26 3.06 -4.62 -32.31
N VAL A 27 3.25 -3.35 -32.01
CA VAL A 27 2.16 -2.41 -31.71
C VAL A 27 1.78 -1.67 -32.98
N PHE A 28 0.48 -1.63 -33.29
CA PHE A 28 -0.06 -1.00 -34.49
C PHE A 28 -0.75 0.33 -34.22
N ASP A 29 -1.40 0.45 -33.06
CA ASP A 29 -2.22 1.61 -32.72
C ASP A 29 -2.29 1.76 -31.19
N VAL A 30 -2.28 3.01 -30.73
CA VAL A 30 -2.41 3.39 -29.31
C VAL A 30 -3.37 4.57 -29.27
N ARG A 31 -4.53 4.39 -28.65
CA ARG A 31 -5.54 5.45 -28.52
C ARG A 31 -5.73 5.82 -27.06
N PRO A 32 -5.87 7.11 -26.72
CA PRO A 32 -6.19 7.50 -25.36
C PRO A 32 -7.60 7.02 -24.97
N LEU A 33 -7.74 6.62 -23.71
CA LEU A 33 -9.01 6.34 -23.05
C LEU A 33 -9.15 7.31 -21.87
N ALA A 34 -10.35 7.85 -21.68
CA ALA A 34 -10.67 8.62 -20.49
C ALA A 34 -10.66 7.69 -19.27
N ILE A 35 -10.04 8.14 -18.19
CA ILE A 35 -9.99 7.43 -16.92
C ILE A 35 -10.30 8.41 -15.80
N ASP A 36 -10.90 7.89 -14.73
CA ASP A 36 -11.11 8.68 -13.54
C ASP A 36 -9.83 8.72 -12.70
N ASN A 37 -9.21 9.91 -12.64
CA ASN A 37 -8.01 10.15 -11.84
C ASN A 37 -8.33 10.72 -10.44
N SER A 38 -9.61 10.90 -10.09
CA SER A 38 -10.03 11.58 -8.85
C SER A 38 -9.60 10.88 -7.56
N ALA A 39 -9.37 9.57 -7.60
CA ALA A 39 -8.91 8.79 -6.45
C ALA A 39 -7.39 8.89 -6.18
N SER A 40 -6.59 9.42 -7.11
CA SER A 40 -5.14 9.51 -6.95
C SER A 40 -4.74 10.77 -6.18
N ILE A 41 -4.29 10.59 -4.94
CA ILE A 41 -3.76 11.66 -4.09
C ILE A 41 -2.55 12.34 -4.75
N LEU A 42 -1.66 11.55 -5.37
CA LEU A 42 -0.49 12.09 -6.06
C LEU A 42 -0.88 12.96 -7.24
N ALA A 43 -1.84 12.54 -8.08
CA ALA A 43 -2.31 13.35 -9.20
C ALA A 43 -2.91 14.68 -8.74
N ALA A 44 -3.65 14.67 -7.62
CA ALA A 44 -4.23 15.88 -7.04
C ALA A 44 -3.16 16.83 -6.48
N LEU A 45 -2.11 16.30 -5.85
CA LEU A 45 -1.04 17.09 -5.23
C LEU A 45 0.01 17.58 -6.23
N THR A 46 0.22 16.90 -7.36
CA THR A 46 1.17 17.33 -8.41
C THR A 46 0.53 18.17 -9.52
N ALA A 47 -0.79 18.36 -9.50
CA ALA A 47 -1.50 19.16 -10.49
C ALA A 47 -0.97 20.61 -10.52
N GLY A 48 -0.33 20.99 -11.62
CA GLY A 48 0.20 22.35 -11.84
C GLY A 48 1.61 22.61 -11.31
N LEU A 49 2.33 21.60 -10.83
CA LEU A 49 3.70 21.75 -10.28
C LEU A 49 4.83 21.33 -11.24
N SER A 50 4.51 20.74 -12.40
CA SER A 50 5.51 20.27 -13.37
C SER A 50 4.95 20.26 -14.81
N ASP A 51 5.82 20.52 -15.78
CA ASP A 51 5.56 20.32 -17.22
C ASP A 51 5.57 18.83 -17.61
N THR A 52 6.01 17.95 -16.70
CA THR A 52 6.07 16.49 -16.91
C THR A 52 4.75 15.86 -16.52
N ILE A 53 4.18 15.05 -17.42
CA ILE A 53 2.93 14.34 -17.17
C ILE A 53 3.16 13.26 -16.12
N ILE A 54 2.62 13.49 -14.92
CA ILE A 54 2.59 12.53 -13.81
C ILE A 54 1.15 12.08 -13.61
N GLY A 55 0.96 10.80 -13.29
CA GLY A 55 -0.35 10.19 -13.02
C GLY A 55 -0.66 9.06 -14.00
N HIS A 56 -1.94 8.83 -14.23
CA HIS A 56 -2.40 7.71 -15.04
C HIS A 56 -2.92 8.18 -16.39
N LEU A 57 -2.60 7.43 -17.45
CA LEU A 57 -3.16 7.58 -18.79
C LEU A 57 -3.84 6.27 -19.21
N GLY A 58 -5.12 6.32 -19.56
CA GLY A 58 -5.81 5.17 -20.14
C GLY A 58 -5.44 5.00 -21.61
N LEU A 59 -5.22 3.76 -22.03
CA LEU A 59 -4.82 3.43 -23.39
C LEU A 59 -5.64 2.26 -23.94
N ALA A 60 -6.07 2.34 -25.20
CA ALA A 60 -6.47 1.18 -25.99
C ALA A 60 -5.31 0.84 -26.94
N VAL A 61 -4.64 -0.28 -26.68
CA VAL A 61 -3.44 -0.70 -27.41
C VAL A 61 -3.80 -1.86 -28.32
N THR A 62 -3.61 -1.68 -29.63
CA THR A 62 -3.76 -2.75 -30.62
C THR A 62 -2.38 -3.28 -30.99
N PHE A 63 -2.13 -4.55 -30.71
CA PHE A 63 -0.83 -5.18 -30.91
C PHE A 63 -0.97 -6.63 -31.36
N ARG A 64 0.09 -7.17 -31.95
CA ARG A 64 0.25 -8.61 -32.20
C ARG A 64 1.22 -9.17 -31.18
N SER A 65 0.89 -10.32 -30.59
CA SER A 65 1.78 -11.12 -29.76
C SER A 65 1.47 -12.59 -30.00
N GLY A 66 2.49 -13.45 -30.14
CA GLY A 66 2.30 -14.87 -30.45
C GLY A 66 1.54 -15.11 -31.76
N GLY A 67 1.72 -14.23 -32.75
CA GLY A 67 1.01 -14.30 -34.04
C GLY A 67 -0.44 -13.79 -34.03
N VAL A 68 -1.05 -13.57 -32.87
CA VAL A 68 -2.43 -13.11 -32.73
C VAL A 68 -2.49 -11.61 -32.56
N ARG A 69 -3.28 -10.94 -33.40
CA ARG A 69 -3.59 -9.51 -33.25
C ARG A 69 -4.75 -9.34 -32.27
N GLN A 70 -4.58 -8.47 -31.29
CA GLN A 70 -5.59 -8.17 -30.27
C GLN A 70 -5.57 -6.69 -29.91
N THR A 71 -6.65 -6.23 -29.29
CA THR A 71 -6.74 -4.90 -28.69
C THR A 71 -7.03 -5.08 -27.20
N ARG A 72 -6.26 -4.38 -26.35
CA ARG A 72 -6.44 -4.41 -24.89
C ARG A 72 -6.54 -2.98 -24.36
N ARG A 73 -7.39 -2.81 -23.35
CA ARG A 73 -7.40 -1.61 -22.52
C ARG A 73 -6.26 -1.75 -21.49
N MET A 74 -5.48 -0.69 -21.32
CA MET A 74 -4.33 -0.64 -20.43
C MET A 74 -4.31 0.71 -19.69
N VAL A 75 -3.60 0.76 -18.56
CA VAL A 75 -3.24 1.99 -17.86
C VAL A 75 -1.74 2.17 -17.94
N LEU A 76 -1.29 3.36 -18.33
CA LEU A 76 0.10 3.79 -18.22
C LEU A 76 0.22 4.69 -16.98
N LYS A 77 0.85 4.18 -15.92
CA LYS A 77 1.18 4.94 -14.70
C LYS A 77 2.56 5.56 -14.89
N ILE A 78 2.62 6.89 -14.87
CA ILE A 78 3.85 7.68 -14.99
C ILE A 78 4.13 8.30 -13.63
N LYS A 79 5.29 7.98 -13.06
CA LYS A 79 5.66 8.33 -11.69
C LYS A 79 6.87 9.28 -11.68
N PRO A 80 6.89 10.25 -10.75
CA PRO A 80 8.08 11.03 -10.46
C PRO A 80 9.09 10.18 -9.66
N PRO A 81 10.34 10.66 -9.48
CA PRO A 81 11.26 10.02 -8.54
C PRO A 81 10.73 10.11 -7.11
N GLY A 82 11.05 9.13 -6.27
CA GLY A 82 10.58 9.12 -4.88
C GLY A 82 11.04 10.34 -4.07
N SER A 83 12.19 10.94 -4.42
CA SER A 83 12.65 12.20 -3.82
C SER A 83 11.67 13.38 -4.01
N ALA A 84 10.93 13.41 -5.13
CA ALA A 84 9.90 14.41 -5.36
C ALA A 84 8.67 14.16 -4.46
N ILE A 85 8.31 12.90 -4.23
CA ILE A 85 7.24 12.52 -3.28
C ILE A 85 7.64 12.91 -1.86
N VAL A 86 8.88 12.64 -1.46
CA VAL A 86 9.42 13.03 -0.15
C VAL A 86 9.39 14.55 0.04
N ALA A 87 9.77 15.33 -0.98
CA ALA A 87 9.71 16.78 -0.94
C ALA A 87 8.28 17.30 -0.76
N MET A 88 7.31 16.71 -1.47
CA MET A 88 5.90 17.03 -1.35
C MET A 88 5.36 16.74 0.06
N LEU A 89 5.65 15.55 0.62
CA LEU A 89 5.23 15.18 1.97
C LEU A 89 5.89 16.06 3.04
N ASN A 90 7.15 16.47 2.82
CA ASN A 90 7.80 17.44 3.69
C ASN A 90 7.11 18.82 3.65
N GLY A 91 6.65 19.25 2.47
CA GLY A 91 5.80 20.44 2.34
C GLY A 91 4.47 20.30 3.09
N LEU A 92 3.85 19.12 3.04
CA LEU A 92 2.62 18.82 3.76
C LEU A 92 2.82 18.90 5.28
N ALA A 93 3.89 18.29 5.80
CA ALA A 93 4.27 18.41 7.22
C ALA A 93 4.52 19.88 7.62
N GLY A 94 5.16 20.66 6.75
CA GLY A 94 5.34 22.10 6.94
C GLY A 94 4.01 22.86 7.02
N ALA A 95 3.03 22.49 6.18
CA ALA A 95 1.69 23.09 6.18
C ALA A 95 0.87 22.73 7.43
N CYS A 96 1.12 21.57 8.06
CA CYS A 96 0.55 21.26 9.37
C CYS A 96 1.09 22.17 10.50
N GLY A 97 2.33 22.65 10.36
CA GLY A 97 2.98 23.52 11.33
C GLY A 97 3.40 22.82 12.63
N GLY A 98 3.74 23.61 13.65
CA GLY A 98 4.11 23.13 14.99
C GLY A 98 5.33 22.21 15.00
N THR A 99 5.40 21.33 16.00
CA THR A 99 6.51 20.37 16.19
C THR A 99 6.67 19.42 15.00
N LEU A 100 5.58 19.08 14.30
CA LEU A 100 5.67 18.23 13.11
C LEU A 100 6.49 18.88 12.00
N ALA A 101 6.28 20.16 11.73
CA ALA A 101 7.06 20.91 10.73
C ALA A 101 8.56 20.99 11.08
N GLU A 102 8.90 21.01 12.37
CA GLU A 102 10.29 21.05 12.85
C GLU A 102 10.98 19.68 12.79
N VAL A 103 10.26 18.61 13.14
CA VAL A 103 10.82 17.26 13.28
C VAL A 103 10.87 16.50 11.95
N TYR A 104 9.80 16.59 11.14
CA TYR A 104 9.64 15.80 9.91
C TYR A 104 10.83 15.89 8.95
N PRO A 105 11.45 17.07 8.68
CA PRO A 105 12.55 17.19 7.73
C PRO A 105 13.76 16.30 8.04
N THR A 106 13.99 15.99 9.31
CA THR A 106 15.11 15.12 9.76
C THR A 106 14.91 13.66 9.36
N TYR A 107 13.65 13.22 9.20
CA TYR A 107 13.29 11.83 8.99
C TYR A 107 12.58 11.58 7.65
N LYS A 108 12.32 12.62 6.85
CA LYS A 108 11.50 12.59 5.63
C LYS A 108 11.87 11.44 4.67
N ASP A 109 13.16 11.16 4.53
CA ASP A 109 13.70 10.14 3.62
C ASP A 109 13.44 8.71 4.14
N LEU A 110 13.18 8.56 5.44
CA LEU A 110 12.95 7.30 6.13
C LEU A 110 11.45 6.96 6.27
N THR A 111 10.55 7.71 5.63
CA THR A 111 9.10 7.56 5.85
C THR A 111 8.44 6.47 5.01
N GLY A 112 9.19 5.72 4.20
CA GLY A 112 8.67 4.74 3.24
C GLY A 112 8.56 5.24 1.81
N PHE A 113 8.76 6.55 1.57
CA PHE A 113 8.41 7.19 0.29
C PHE A 113 9.59 7.50 -0.64
N LEU A 114 10.84 7.36 -0.17
CA LEU A 114 12.03 7.72 -0.96
C LEU A 114 12.21 6.85 -2.21
N HIS A 115 11.77 5.58 -2.14
CA HIS A 115 12.00 4.58 -3.17
C HIS A 115 10.68 4.05 -3.79
N THR A 116 9.58 4.78 -3.69
CA THR A 116 8.26 4.35 -4.22
C THR A 116 8.24 4.14 -5.72
N ASP A 117 9.06 4.89 -6.46
CA ASP A 117 9.31 4.69 -7.87
C ASP A 117 9.94 3.31 -8.15
N GLN A 118 10.99 2.96 -7.41
CA GLN A 118 11.77 1.73 -7.63
C GLN A 118 11.10 0.48 -7.07
N ARG A 119 10.53 0.54 -5.86
CA ARG A 119 9.90 -0.61 -5.19
C ARG A 119 8.80 -1.22 -6.03
N GLU A 120 7.93 -0.38 -6.60
CA GLU A 120 6.82 -0.86 -7.41
C GLU A 120 7.32 -1.58 -8.69
N LEU A 121 8.38 -1.07 -9.32
CA LEU A 121 9.00 -1.72 -10.49
C LEU A 121 9.64 -3.06 -10.12
N GLU A 122 10.32 -3.14 -8.98
CA GLU A 122 10.93 -4.36 -8.47
C GLU A 122 9.86 -5.44 -8.18
N VAL A 123 8.78 -5.06 -7.49
CA VAL A 123 7.69 -5.99 -7.15
C VAL A 123 7.03 -6.52 -8.42
N TYR A 124 6.58 -5.64 -9.33
CA TYR A 124 5.94 -6.08 -10.57
C TYR A 124 6.88 -6.80 -11.53
N GLY A 125 8.15 -6.41 -11.57
CA GLY A 125 9.13 -6.95 -12.51
C GLY A 125 9.68 -8.31 -12.10
N LYS A 126 9.74 -8.60 -10.80
CA LYS A 126 10.48 -9.75 -10.28
C LYS A 126 9.66 -10.68 -9.38
N LEU A 127 8.47 -10.26 -8.94
CA LEU A 127 7.57 -11.04 -8.08
C LEU A 127 6.17 -11.18 -8.73
N PRO A 128 6.06 -11.82 -9.90
CA PRO A 128 4.77 -11.96 -10.59
C PRO A 128 3.79 -12.79 -9.75
N SER A 129 2.56 -12.30 -9.64
CA SER A 129 1.49 -12.98 -8.89
C SER A 129 0.13 -12.76 -9.52
N SER A 130 -0.76 -13.74 -9.37
CA SER A 130 -2.18 -13.59 -9.73
C SER A 130 -2.92 -12.57 -8.85
N LEU A 131 -2.33 -12.18 -7.71
CA LEU A 131 -2.83 -11.11 -6.84
C LEU A 131 -2.66 -9.73 -7.49
N GLN A 132 -1.80 -9.58 -8.49
CA GLN A 132 -1.50 -8.31 -9.13
C GLN A 132 -2.32 -8.11 -10.42
N PRO A 133 -2.45 -6.88 -10.92
CA PRO A 133 -2.87 -6.61 -12.29
C PRO A 133 -1.87 -7.19 -13.28
N ASP A 134 -2.32 -7.55 -14.48
CA ASP A 134 -1.36 -7.96 -15.52
C ASP A 134 -0.42 -6.81 -15.87
N ILE A 135 0.87 -7.07 -15.91
CA ILE A 135 1.91 -6.09 -16.25
C ILE A 135 2.34 -6.33 -17.69
N PHE A 136 2.28 -5.30 -18.51
CA PHE A 136 2.67 -5.35 -19.92
C PHE A 136 4.01 -4.68 -20.17
N GLY A 137 4.52 -3.87 -19.25
CA GLY A 137 5.66 -3.03 -19.51
C GLY A 137 6.16 -2.27 -18.28
N LEU A 138 7.47 -2.18 -18.13
CA LEU A 138 8.15 -1.46 -17.04
C LEU A 138 9.32 -0.66 -17.62
N LEU A 139 9.48 0.58 -17.18
CA LEU A 139 10.61 1.43 -17.55
C LEU A 139 11.07 2.22 -16.33
N ALA A 140 12.36 2.14 -16.05
CA ALA A 140 13.08 3.09 -15.23
C ALA A 140 13.97 3.94 -16.14
N ASP A 141 13.78 5.25 -16.13
CA ASP A 141 14.66 6.23 -16.77
C ASP A 141 15.17 7.22 -15.70
N PRO A 142 16.22 6.85 -14.94
CA PRO A 142 16.75 7.70 -13.88
C PRO A 142 17.34 9.01 -14.42
N GLU A 143 17.85 9.02 -15.66
CA GLU A 143 18.42 10.23 -16.28
C GLU A 143 17.34 11.30 -16.51
N GLN A 144 16.14 10.87 -16.90
CA GLN A 144 14.98 11.76 -17.06
C GLN A 144 14.09 11.82 -15.81
N GLY A 145 14.47 11.14 -14.72
CA GLY A 145 13.66 11.06 -13.49
C GLY A 145 12.24 10.54 -13.75
N THR A 146 12.07 9.61 -14.68
CA THR A 146 10.74 9.14 -15.10
C THR A 146 10.64 7.63 -14.96
N TYR A 147 9.58 7.18 -14.31
CA TYR A 147 9.30 5.76 -14.09
C TYR A 147 7.92 5.43 -14.63
N VAL A 148 7.81 4.34 -15.38
CA VAL A 148 6.59 4.02 -16.11
C VAL A 148 6.21 2.57 -15.92
N ILE A 149 4.93 2.34 -15.63
CA ILE A 149 4.31 1.02 -15.56
C ILE A 149 3.15 0.99 -16.56
N LEU A 150 3.17 0.04 -17.47
CA LEU A 150 2.04 -0.28 -18.35
C LEU A 150 1.37 -1.53 -17.81
N MET A 151 0.12 -1.40 -17.38
CA MET A 151 -0.61 -2.45 -16.67
C MET A 151 -2.04 -2.61 -17.17
N GLU A 152 -2.68 -3.70 -16.75
CA GLU A 152 -4.09 -4.02 -16.96
C GLU A 152 -4.97 -2.83 -16.60
N TYR A 153 -5.91 -2.52 -17.50
CA TYR A 153 -7.02 -1.65 -17.15
C TYR A 153 -8.06 -2.48 -16.41
N LEU A 154 -8.21 -2.23 -15.12
CA LEU A 154 -9.17 -2.91 -14.24
C LEU A 154 -10.60 -2.38 -14.51
N ASP A 155 -11.19 -2.84 -15.63
CA ASP A 155 -12.58 -2.59 -16.04
C ASP A 155 -13.54 -3.61 -15.44
N ASP A 156 -14.80 -3.25 -15.25
CA ASP A 156 -15.86 -4.17 -14.81
C ASP A 156 -15.50 -5.01 -13.55
N VAL A 157 -14.70 -4.42 -12.67
CA VAL A 157 -14.26 -5.03 -11.40
C VAL A 157 -15.22 -4.67 -10.26
N ALA A 158 -15.34 -5.55 -9.29
CA ALA A 158 -16.11 -5.29 -8.07
C ALA A 158 -15.25 -4.58 -7.01
N LEU A 159 -15.88 -3.72 -6.21
CA LEU A 159 -15.31 -3.04 -5.04
C LEU A 159 -14.12 -2.09 -5.30
N MET A 160 -13.83 -1.75 -6.56
CA MET A 160 -12.87 -0.69 -6.90
C MET A 160 -13.29 0.63 -6.24
N ASN A 161 -12.34 1.32 -5.59
CA ASN A 161 -12.56 2.60 -4.89
C ASN A 161 -13.71 2.58 -3.86
N SER A 162 -13.98 1.42 -3.24
CA SER A 162 -15.11 1.23 -2.30
C SER A 162 -14.85 1.75 -0.87
N VAL A 163 -13.82 2.59 -0.67
CA VAL A 163 -13.38 3.08 0.66
C VAL A 163 -14.48 3.81 1.46
N LEU A 164 -15.41 4.46 0.76
CA LEU A 164 -16.55 5.16 1.36
C LEU A 164 -17.76 4.25 1.62
N ALA A 165 -17.71 2.99 1.18
CA ALA A 165 -18.81 2.04 1.26
C ALA A 165 -18.37 0.69 1.87
N PRO A 166 -17.83 0.67 3.11
CA PRO A 166 -17.32 -0.55 3.74
C PRO A 166 -18.38 -1.67 3.87
N HIS A 167 -19.66 -1.32 3.95
CA HIS A 167 -20.77 -2.28 3.99
C HIS A 167 -20.87 -3.17 2.73
N THR A 168 -20.28 -2.76 1.61
CA THR A 168 -20.22 -3.56 0.37
C THR A 168 -19.22 -4.71 0.43
N TRP A 169 -18.27 -4.67 1.38
CA TRP A 169 -17.34 -5.77 1.66
C TRP A 169 -18.05 -6.86 2.49
N THR A 170 -18.73 -7.78 1.80
CA THR A 170 -19.39 -8.94 2.41
C THR A 170 -18.40 -9.86 3.14
N ASP A 171 -18.91 -10.78 3.96
CA ASP A 171 -18.08 -11.83 4.60
C ASP A 171 -17.31 -12.64 3.55
N GLY A 172 -17.95 -12.98 2.43
CA GLY A 172 -17.31 -13.68 1.31
C GLY A 172 -16.14 -12.90 0.69
N HIS A 173 -16.30 -11.60 0.47
CA HIS A 173 -15.21 -10.75 -0.05
C HIS A 173 -14.02 -10.70 0.91
N ILE A 174 -14.27 -10.50 2.22
CA ILE A 174 -13.19 -10.41 3.20
C ILE A 174 -12.43 -11.73 3.31
N ARG A 175 -13.14 -12.87 3.41
CA ARG A 175 -12.50 -14.20 3.47
C ARG A 175 -11.66 -14.47 2.24
N GLN A 176 -12.22 -14.23 1.06
CA GLN A 176 -11.51 -14.43 -0.20
C GLN A 176 -10.25 -13.55 -0.31
N ALA A 177 -10.31 -12.29 0.13
CA ALA A 177 -9.14 -11.42 0.18
C ALA A 177 -8.07 -11.99 1.11
N LEU A 178 -8.47 -12.46 2.30
CA LEU A 178 -7.54 -13.04 3.29
C LEU A 178 -6.92 -14.36 2.82
N ASP A 179 -7.68 -15.22 2.15
CA ASP A 179 -7.17 -16.47 1.57
C ASP A 179 -6.10 -16.19 0.51
N GLN A 180 -6.36 -15.27 -0.43
CA GLN A 180 -5.42 -14.94 -1.51
C GLN A 180 -4.21 -14.15 -1.00
N LEU A 181 -4.40 -13.32 0.03
CA LEU A 181 -3.32 -12.64 0.73
C LEU A 181 -2.43 -13.63 1.51
N ALA A 182 -3.02 -14.69 2.10
CA ALA A 182 -2.24 -15.74 2.77
C ALA A 182 -1.32 -16.48 1.80
N VAL A 183 -1.77 -16.71 0.55
CA VAL A 183 -0.92 -17.27 -0.52
C VAL A 183 0.26 -16.34 -0.80
N TRP A 184 0.00 -15.05 -1.03
CA TRP A 184 1.08 -14.08 -1.25
C TRP A 184 2.07 -14.05 -0.09
N HIS A 185 1.59 -13.96 1.16
CA HIS A 185 2.49 -13.93 2.30
C HIS A 185 3.26 -15.23 2.49
N ALA A 186 2.63 -16.39 2.31
CA ALA A 186 3.32 -17.68 2.34
C ALA A 186 4.46 -17.71 1.33
N ASP A 187 4.22 -17.25 0.10
CA ASP A 187 5.17 -17.18 -1.02
C ASP A 187 6.34 -16.21 -0.81
N HIS A 188 6.29 -15.34 0.20
CA HIS A 188 7.35 -14.38 0.49
C HIS A 188 7.86 -14.46 1.94
N LEU A 189 7.39 -15.43 2.72
CA LEU A 189 7.74 -15.57 4.14
C LEU A 189 9.18 -16.08 4.32
N ASN A 190 9.96 -15.34 5.12
CA ASN A 190 11.30 -15.69 5.60
C ASN A 190 12.28 -16.17 4.51
N ARG A 191 12.16 -15.63 3.30
CA ARG A 191 12.99 -16.03 2.16
C ARG A 191 13.65 -14.81 1.51
N PRO A 192 14.89 -14.94 1.01
CA PRO A 192 15.48 -13.94 0.12
C PRO A 192 14.61 -13.77 -1.13
N LEU A 193 14.36 -12.53 -1.52
CA LEU A 193 13.60 -12.21 -2.72
C LEU A 193 14.55 -11.76 -3.82
N PRO A 194 14.24 -12.02 -5.11
CA PRO A 194 15.06 -11.59 -6.23
C PRO A 194 14.96 -10.08 -6.51
N ILE A 195 14.77 -9.24 -5.49
CA ILE A 195 14.67 -7.78 -5.59
C ILE A 195 15.95 -7.11 -5.09
N ASP A 196 16.19 -5.87 -5.51
CA ASP A 196 17.33 -5.07 -5.02
C ASP A 196 17.05 -4.56 -3.60
N PRO A 197 17.77 -5.03 -2.56
CA PRO A 197 17.51 -4.64 -1.18
C PRO A 197 17.89 -3.19 -0.88
N THR A 198 18.65 -2.51 -1.75
CA THR A 198 19.04 -1.10 -1.54
C THR A 198 17.85 -0.15 -1.56
N TYR A 199 16.72 -0.55 -2.18
CA TYR A 199 15.49 0.22 -2.15
C TYR A 199 14.66 0.01 -0.87
N TRP A 200 15.09 -0.87 0.05
CA TRP A 200 14.44 -1.19 1.33
C TRP A 200 15.35 -0.90 2.52
N ASP A 201 16.22 0.10 2.41
CA ASP A 201 17.12 0.54 3.48
C ASP A 201 16.38 1.16 4.70
N ASP A 202 15.12 1.55 4.51
CA ASP A 202 14.19 2.00 5.55
C ASP A 202 13.27 0.88 6.10
N ALA A 203 13.55 -0.39 5.78
CA ALA A 203 12.72 -1.50 6.26
C ALA A 203 12.59 -1.48 7.79
N PRO A 204 11.37 -1.60 8.34
CA PRO A 204 11.14 -1.49 9.77
C PRO A 204 11.98 -2.49 10.60
N SER A 205 12.69 -1.97 11.60
CA SER A 205 13.46 -2.70 12.59
C SER A 205 13.36 -1.99 13.95
N ARG A 206 13.81 -2.64 15.03
CA ARG A 206 13.91 -2.02 16.36
C ARG A 206 14.76 -0.76 16.32
N ALA A 207 15.91 -0.82 15.65
CA ALA A 207 16.81 0.32 15.52
C ALA A 207 16.14 1.47 14.75
N TYR A 208 15.48 1.15 13.64
CA TYR A 208 14.72 2.12 12.84
C TYR A 208 13.59 2.76 13.66
N MET A 209 12.72 1.96 14.26
CA MET A 209 11.55 2.46 14.99
C MET A 209 11.95 3.26 16.24
N THR A 210 13.02 2.84 16.93
CA THR A 210 13.56 3.61 18.07
C THR A 210 14.10 4.95 17.59
N ARG A 211 14.87 4.98 16.50
CA ARG A 211 15.43 6.21 15.91
C ARG A 211 14.33 7.20 15.52
N LEU A 212 13.21 6.73 14.99
CA LEU A 212 12.11 7.58 14.52
C LEU A 212 11.11 7.98 15.63
N THR A 213 11.37 7.63 16.90
CA THR A 213 10.53 8.02 18.04
C THR A 213 10.11 9.51 18.06
N PRO A 214 11.00 10.48 17.76
CA PRO A 214 10.60 11.88 17.69
C PRO A 214 9.55 12.16 16.60
N LEU A 215 9.66 11.51 15.44
CA LEU A 215 8.68 11.62 14.37
C LEU A 215 7.33 11.03 14.78
N TRP A 216 7.31 9.83 15.38
CA TRP A 216 6.07 9.19 15.85
C TRP A 216 5.32 10.05 16.86
N THR A 217 6.08 10.69 17.76
CA THR A 217 5.53 11.62 18.76
C THR A 217 4.93 12.85 18.06
N ALA A 218 5.65 13.47 17.13
CA ALA A 218 5.17 14.65 16.42
C ALA A 218 3.94 14.37 15.55
N LEU A 219 3.85 13.20 14.92
CA LEU A 219 2.68 12.77 14.15
C LEU A 219 1.46 12.57 15.07
N LEU A 220 1.65 11.94 16.23
CA LEU A 220 0.59 11.78 17.24
C LEU A 220 0.10 13.13 17.77
N ASP A 221 1.00 14.03 18.11
CA ASP A 221 0.67 15.36 18.63
C ASP A 221 -0.11 16.17 17.59
N ASN A 222 0.31 16.14 16.32
CA ASN A 222 -0.43 16.76 15.22
C ASN A 222 -1.84 16.14 15.10
N ALA A 223 -1.96 14.82 15.09
CA ALA A 223 -3.27 14.16 14.99
C ALA A 223 -4.19 14.52 16.17
N ALA A 224 -3.65 14.60 17.39
CA ALA A 224 -4.37 15.01 18.59
C ALA A 224 -4.86 16.47 18.53
N GLN A 225 -4.01 17.36 18.03
CA GLN A 225 -4.36 18.78 17.87
C GLN A 225 -5.42 19.00 16.79
N GLN A 226 -5.29 18.32 15.65
CA GLN A 226 -6.14 18.54 14.47
C GLN A 226 -7.47 17.78 14.55
N ALA A 227 -7.51 16.66 15.28
CA ALA A 227 -8.71 15.83 15.43
C ALA A 227 -8.93 15.36 16.89
N PRO A 228 -9.13 16.28 17.85
CA PRO A 228 -9.24 15.95 19.27
C PRO A 228 -10.43 15.03 19.62
N ALA A 229 -11.47 15.03 18.79
CA ALA A 229 -12.60 14.11 18.94
C ALA A 229 -12.24 12.65 18.58
N LEU A 230 -11.29 12.45 17.66
CA LEU A 230 -10.80 11.12 17.28
C LEU A 230 -9.65 10.66 18.18
N TYR A 231 -8.77 11.59 18.55
CA TYR A 231 -7.60 11.39 19.40
C TYR A 231 -7.85 11.96 20.79
N THR A 232 -8.78 11.34 21.52
CA THR A 232 -9.10 11.73 22.89
C THR A 232 -7.87 11.60 23.82
N PRO A 233 -7.83 12.30 24.97
CA PRO A 233 -6.70 12.19 25.90
C PRO A 233 -6.34 10.75 26.29
N ALA A 234 -7.33 9.87 26.44
CA ALA A 234 -7.10 8.46 26.75
C ALA A 234 -6.42 7.71 25.60
N ARG A 235 -6.86 7.95 24.35
CA ARG A 235 -6.27 7.38 23.13
C ARG A 235 -4.84 7.87 22.92
N VAL A 236 -4.59 9.16 23.12
CA VAL A 236 -3.26 9.77 23.04
C VAL A 236 -2.33 9.23 24.13
N ALA A 237 -2.80 9.13 25.38
CA ALA A 237 -2.02 8.54 26.47
C ALA A 237 -1.61 7.09 26.18
N ARG A 238 -2.51 6.32 25.56
CA ARG A 238 -2.25 4.95 25.14
C ARG A 238 -1.21 4.86 24.02
N LEU A 239 -1.34 5.65 22.95
CA LEU A 239 -0.35 5.65 21.86
C LEU A 239 1.03 6.14 22.35
N ASN A 240 1.06 7.11 23.26
CA ASN A 240 2.29 7.52 23.93
C ASN A 240 2.94 6.39 24.75
N ALA A 241 2.14 5.54 25.41
CA ALA A 241 2.67 4.35 26.08
C ALA A 241 3.25 3.34 25.09
N ILE A 242 2.59 3.15 23.94
CA ILE A 242 3.08 2.29 22.86
C ILE A 242 4.41 2.83 22.32
N ILE A 243 4.52 4.14 22.01
CA ILE A 243 5.76 4.80 21.57
C ILE A 243 6.89 4.54 22.58
N ARG A 244 6.65 4.70 23.88
CA ARG A 244 7.67 4.42 24.91
C ARG A 244 8.10 2.96 24.97
N SER A 245 7.24 2.03 24.56
CA SER A 245 7.52 0.60 24.56
C SER A 245 8.14 0.09 23.25
N ILE A 246 8.41 0.96 22.27
CA ILE A 246 9.04 0.59 20.99
C ILE A 246 10.24 -0.33 21.19
N PRO A 247 11.24 -0.03 22.06
CA PRO A 247 12.40 -0.90 22.20
C PRO A 247 12.05 -2.34 22.63
N ASP A 248 10.99 -2.52 23.41
CA ASP A 248 10.62 -3.82 23.98
C ASP A 248 9.73 -4.60 23.02
N TYR A 249 8.68 -3.96 22.47
CA TYR A 249 7.75 -4.67 21.59
C TYR A 249 8.38 -4.96 20.22
N TRP A 250 9.31 -4.12 19.74
CA TRP A 250 10.07 -4.44 18.53
C TRP A 250 11.09 -5.55 18.74
N HIS A 251 11.61 -5.72 19.96
CA HIS A 251 12.47 -6.87 20.24
C HIS A 251 11.71 -8.19 20.06
N GLU A 252 10.42 -8.23 20.38
CA GLU A 252 9.54 -9.36 20.12
C GLU A 252 9.20 -9.46 18.61
N LEU A 253 8.82 -8.33 17.99
CA LEU A 253 8.41 -8.31 16.59
C LEU A 253 9.53 -8.71 15.63
N GLU A 254 10.79 -8.38 15.89
CA GLU A 254 11.96 -8.79 15.07
C GLU A 254 12.16 -10.32 15.02
N GLN A 255 11.70 -11.04 16.04
CA GLN A 255 11.83 -12.50 16.12
C GLN A 255 10.74 -13.22 15.32
N LEU A 256 9.66 -12.51 14.96
CA LEU A 256 8.57 -13.06 14.17
C LEU A 256 8.95 -13.13 12.69
N ALA A 257 8.44 -14.17 12.02
CA ALA A 257 8.64 -14.36 10.60
C ALA A 257 8.12 -13.16 9.78
N LYS A 258 8.94 -12.70 8.83
CA LYS A 258 8.67 -11.56 7.96
C LYS A 258 8.29 -12.02 6.56
N ALA A 259 7.32 -11.35 5.96
CA ALA A 259 6.98 -11.46 4.56
C ALA A 259 7.11 -10.08 3.91
N LEU A 260 7.13 -10.04 2.58
CA LEU A 260 6.90 -8.80 1.86
C LEU A 260 5.39 -8.48 1.94
N VAL A 261 5.04 -7.46 2.69
CA VAL A 261 3.66 -6.96 2.86
C VAL A 261 3.41 -5.81 1.90
N HIS A 262 2.15 -5.55 1.55
CA HIS A 262 1.75 -4.41 0.73
C HIS A 262 1.97 -3.08 1.45
N ASN A 263 1.74 -3.03 2.78
CA ASN A 263 1.95 -1.84 3.63
C ASN A 263 1.12 -0.61 3.24
N ASP A 264 0.05 -0.85 2.49
CA ASP A 264 -1.01 0.12 2.16
C ASP A 264 -2.28 -0.63 1.71
N LEU A 265 -2.59 -1.75 2.34
CA LEU A 265 -3.62 -2.70 1.89
C LEU A 265 -5.01 -2.21 2.29
N ASN A 266 -5.61 -1.38 1.45
CA ASN A 266 -6.92 -0.78 1.69
C ASN A 266 -7.80 -0.74 0.42
N PRO A 267 -9.12 -0.51 0.53
CA PRO A 267 -10.06 -0.51 -0.61
C PRO A 267 -9.79 0.49 -1.75
N ARG A 268 -8.82 1.40 -1.61
CA ARG A 268 -8.35 2.26 -2.71
C ARG A 268 -7.32 1.56 -3.59
N ASN A 269 -6.64 0.56 -3.04
CA ASN A 269 -5.52 -0.18 -3.63
C ASN A 269 -5.91 -1.64 -3.95
N THR A 270 -7.19 -1.95 -3.92
CA THR A 270 -7.70 -3.31 -4.10
C THR A 270 -9.03 -3.34 -4.84
N CYS A 271 -9.27 -4.40 -5.59
CA CYS A 271 -10.57 -4.72 -6.16
C CYS A 271 -10.75 -6.24 -6.31
N PHE A 272 -11.88 -6.68 -6.86
CA PHE A 272 -12.11 -8.06 -7.26
C PHE A 272 -12.36 -8.13 -8.76
N LYS A 273 -11.48 -8.83 -9.49
CA LYS A 273 -11.63 -9.08 -10.93
C LYS A 273 -12.24 -10.45 -11.19
N SER A 274 -12.98 -10.58 -12.29
CA SER A 274 -13.53 -11.86 -12.73
C SER A 274 -12.57 -12.55 -13.69
N VAL A 275 -12.01 -13.69 -13.29
CA VAL A 275 -11.13 -14.51 -14.11
C VAL A 275 -11.79 -15.86 -14.32
N ASN A 276 -12.20 -16.16 -15.56
CA ASN A 276 -12.93 -17.38 -15.92
C ASN A 276 -14.18 -17.62 -15.05
N GLY A 277 -14.88 -16.54 -14.67
CA GLY A 277 -16.07 -16.59 -13.81
C GLY A 277 -15.78 -16.73 -12.31
N ALA A 278 -14.51 -16.88 -11.91
CA ALA A 278 -14.10 -16.83 -10.51
C ALA A 278 -13.75 -15.39 -10.12
N SER A 279 -14.20 -14.98 -8.94
CA SER A 279 -13.72 -13.74 -8.31
C SER A 279 -12.27 -13.92 -7.89
N VAL A 280 -11.41 -12.96 -8.23
CA VAL A 280 -9.98 -12.93 -7.87
C VAL A 280 -9.70 -11.60 -7.19
N PHE A 281 -9.12 -11.65 -6.00
CA PHE A 281 -8.69 -10.46 -5.29
C PHE A 281 -7.48 -9.88 -6.01
N CYS A 282 -7.54 -8.59 -6.33
CA CYS A 282 -6.51 -7.88 -7.09
C CYS A 282 -6.02 -6.72 -6.22
N VAL A 283 -4.71 -6.65 -6.05
CA VAL A 283 -4.00 -5.65 -5.24
C VAL A 283 -3.02 -4.92 -6.13
N TYR A 284 -3.11 -3.59 -6.12
CA TYR A 284 -2.31 -2.70 -6.96
C TYR A 284 -1.76 -1.56 -6.11
N ASP A 285 -0.80 -0.82 -6.67
CA ASP A 285 -0.05 0.23 -5.97
C ASP A 285 0.92 -0.29 -4.90
N TRP A 286 1.80 -1.21 -5.32
CA TRP A 286 2.82 -1.86 -4.47
C TRP A 286 3.99 -0.95 -4.09
N GLU A 287 3.86 0.37 -4.26
CA GLU A 287 4.96 1.32 -4.11
C GLU A 287 5.48 1.45 -2.67
N LEU A 288 4.66 1.07 -1.69
CA LEU A 288 4.98 1.11 -0.27
C LEU A 288 5.35 -0.24 0.33
N ALA A 289 5.35 -1.30 -0.49
CA ALA A 289 5.63 -2.66 -0.04
C ALA A 289 6.92 -2.70 0.78
N THR A 290 6.94 -3.47 1.86
CA THR A 290 8.09 -3.58 2.76
C THR A 290 8.11 -4.90 3.50
N TYR A 291 9.21 -5.19 4.20
CA TYR A 291 9.29 -6.37 5.04
C TYR A 291 8.65 -6.11 6.40
N HIS A 292 7.60 -6.86 6.72
CA HIS A 292 6.94 -6.83 8.03
C HIS A 292 6.36 -8.21 8.38
N VAL A 293 5.74 -8.36 9.54
CA VAL A 293 4.93 -9.54 9.82
C VAL A 293 3.70 -9.55 8.92
N PRO A 294 3.26 -10.71 8.41
CA PRO A 294 2.17 -10.78 7.43
C PRO A 294 0.81 -10.35 8.00
N GLN A 295 0.68 -10.21 9.33
CA GLN A 295 -0.49 -9.65 10.00
C GLN A 295 -0.69 -8.16 9.71
N TYR A 296 0.35 -7.42 9.29
CA TYR A 296 0.27 -5.97 9.08
C TYR A 296 -0.80 -5.59 8.05
N ASP A 297 -0.78 -6.23 6.88
CA ASP A 297 -1.77 -6.00 5.83
C ASP A 297 -3.19 -6.36 6.30
N VAL A 298 -3.34 -7.36 7.17
CA VAL A 298 -4.64 -7.74 7.74
C VAL A 298 -5.14 -6.69 8.74
N VAL A 299 -4.24 -6.12 9.55
CA VAL A 299 -4.60 -4.99 10.43
C VAL A 299 -5.18 -3.86 9.60
N GLU A 300 -4.46 -3.43 8.56
CA GLU A 300 -4.87 -2.30 7.73
C GLU A 300 -6.20 -2.59 7.03
N LEU A 301 -6.30 -3.71 6.31
CA LEU A 301 -7.51 -4.09 5.58
C LEU A 301 -8.72 -4.10 6.51
N LEU A 302 -8.63 -4.77 7.67
CA LEU A 302 -9.75 -4.87 8.63
C LEU A 302 -10.09 -3.52 9.28
N CYS A 303 -9.13 -2.61 9.45
CA CYS A 303 -9.43 -1.23 9.87
C CYS A 303 -10.27 -0.49 8.83
N PHE A 304 -10.04 -0.76 7.54
CA PHE A 304 -10.76 -0.11 6.45
C PHE A 304 -12.12 -0.71 6.10
N VAL A 305 -12.29 -2.03 6.20
CA VAL A 305 -13.50 -2.73 5.71
C VAL A 305 -14.52 -3.06 6.80
N LEU A 306 -14.12 -3.04 8.07
CA LEU A 306 -15.06 -3.21 9.18
C LEU A 306 -15.62 -1.86 9.62
N ASP A 307 -16.90 -1.85 9.97
CA ASP A 307 -17.59 -0.72 10.61
C ASP A 307 -18.12 -1.17 11.99
N THR A 308 -18.64 -0.22 12.77
CA THR A 308 -19.02 -0.39 14.18
C THR A 308 -19.90 -1.60 14.48
N ASP A 309 -20.83 -1.93 13.58
CA ASP A 309 -21.71 -3.09 13.66
C ASP A 309 -20.98 -4.42 13.41
N ARG A 310 -19.80 -4.40 12.77
CA ARG A 310 -19.01 -5.57 12.37
C ARG A 310 -17.66 -5.70 13.07
N TYR A 311 -17.28 -4.75 13.91
CA TYR A 311 -16.04 -4.79 14.69
C TYR A 311 -15.85 -6.09 15.50
N HIS A 312 -16.94 -6.67 16.00
CA HIS A 312 -16.92 -7.93 16.74
C HIS A 312 -16.48 -9.15 15.89
N LEU A 313 -16.49 -9.04 14.56
CA LEU A 313 -16.06 -10.09 13.64
C LEU A 313 -14.55 -10.12 13.41
N ARG A 314 -13.79 -9.10 13.86
CA ARG A 314 -12.34 -9.02 13.66
C ARG A 314 -11.59 -10.28 14.10
N PRO A 315 -11.85 -10.87 15.28
CA PRO A 315 -11.18 -12.12 15.68
C PRO A 315 -11.49 -13.29 14.76
N VAL A 316 -12.71 -13.35 14.20
CA VAL A 316 -13.12 -14.41 13.27
C VAL A 316 -12.34 -14.33 11.96
N TYR A 317 -12.18 -13.13 11.41
CA TYR A 317 -11.38 -12.92 10.20
C TYR A 317 -9.89 -13.15 10.45
N LEU A 318 -9.38 -12.76 11.62
CA LEU A 318 -8.00 -13.01 11.99
C LEU A 318 -7.70 -14.52 12.09
N ASP A 319 -8.58 -15.28 12.75
CA ASP A 319 -8.40 -16.74 12.85
C ASP A 319 -8.56 -17.45 11.49
N HIS A 320 -9.49 -16.97 10.65
CA HIS A 320 -9.62 -17.48 9.29
C HIS A 320 -8.31 -17.28 8.49
N TYR A 321 -7.74 -16.08 8.52
CA TYR A 321 -6.45 -15.78 7.90
C TYR A 321 -5.30 -16.61 8.48
N ARG A 322 -5.24 -16.77 9.81
CA ARG A 322 -4.26 -17.62 10.49
C ARG A 322 -4.32 -19.05 9.97
N ASN A 323 -5.52 -19.62 9.87
CA ASN A 323 -5.72 -20.98 9.41
C ASN A 323 -5.29 -21.14 7.95
N ALA A 324 -5.63 -20.21 7.07
CA ALA A 324 -5.18 -20.22 5.67
C ALA A 324 -3.65 -20.17 5.57
N LEU A 325 -3.00 -19.25 6.28
CA LEU A 325 -1.55 -19.13 6.29
C LEU A 325 -0.87 -20.35 6.93
N HIS A 326 -1.45 -20.93 7.99
CA HIS A 326 -0.95 -22.14 8.62
C HIS A 326 -1.00 -23.35 7.68
N GLN A 327 -2.09 -23.52 6.93
CA GLN A 327 -2.19 -24.61 5.96
C GLN A 327 -1.14 -24.53 4.86
N LEU A 328 -0.74 -23.32 4.46
CA LEU A 328 0.26 -23.10 3.42
C LEU A 328 1.71 -23.23 3.91
N THR A 329 1.96 -22.91 5.18
CA THR A 329 3.33 -22.76 5.71
C THR A 329 3.71 -23.77 6.79
N GLY A 330 2.73 -24.41 7.43
CA GLY A 330 2.91 -25.19 8.66
C GLY A 330 3.22 -24.34 9.90
N LEU A 331 3.38 -23.02 9.77
CA LEU A 331 3.65 -22.09 10.87
C LEU A 331 2.34 -21.55 11.47
N TYR A 332 2.38 -20.92 12.65
CA TYR A 332 1.21 -20.27 13.27
C TYR A 332 0.09 -21.21 13.77
N ALA A 333 0.45 -22.42 14.21
CA ALA A 333 -0.46 -23.32 14.92
C ALA A 333 -0.96 -22.72 16.25
N ASP A 334 -0.11 -21.94 16.93
CA ASP A 334 -0.47 -21.23 18.17
C ASP A 334 -1.25 -19.95 17.86
N GLU A 335 -2.55 -19.99 18.15
CA GLU A 335 -3.47 -18.87 18.00
C GLU A 335 -3.05 -17.64 18.82
N GLN A 336 -2.62 -17.82 20.07
CA GLN A 336 -2.27 -16.72 20.95
C GLN A 336 -0.98 -16.03 20.49
N ALA A 337 0.02 -16.80 20.07
CA ALA A 337 1.24 -16.25 19.49
C ALA A 337 0.96 -15.48 18.19
N PHE A 338 0.11 -16.04 17.31
CA PHE A 338 -0.27 -15.36 16.07
C PHE A 338 -0.99 -14.04 16.33
N LYS A 339 -1.90 -14.06 17.30
CA LYS A 339 -2.67 -12.90 17.73
C LYS A 339 -1.78 -11.85 18.41
N ARG A 340 -0.75 -12.26 19.14
CA ARG A 340 0.26 -11.34 19.66
C ARG A 340 0.99 -10.63 18.52
N GLY A 341 1.38 -11.35 17.47
CA GLY A 341 1.94 -10.74 16.26
C GLY A 341 1.01 -9.71 15.60
N PHE A 342 -0.30 -9.98 15.59
CA PHE A 342 -1.31 -9.03 15.11
C PHE A 342 -1.39 -7.77 15.99
N ASP A 343 -1.42 -7.92 17.32
CA ASP A 343 -1.44 -6.77 18.25
C ASP A 343 -0.18 -5.90 18.10
N LEU A 344 0.99 -6.51 17.89
CA LEU A 344 2.25 -5.79 17.64
C LEU A 344 2.25 -5.07 16.28
N ALA A 345 1.74 -5.71 15.23
CA ALA A 345 1.58 -5.07 13.92
C ALA A 345 0.62 -3.87 13.98
N ALA A 346 -0.43 -3.97 14.79
CA ALA A 346 -1.35 -2.88 15.05
C ALA A 346 -0.67 -1.66 15.67
N PHE A 347 0.28 -1.85 16.58
CA PHE A 347 1.04 -0.74 17.15
C PHE A 347 1.77 0.04 16.05
N ASP A 348 2.48 -0.64 15.15
CA ASP A 348 3.20 0.01 14.06
C ASP A 348 2.27 0.68 13.05
N PHE A 349 1.17 0.02 12.66
CA PHE A 349 0.17 0.61 11.76
C PHE A 349 -0.35 1.96 12.27
N GLY A 350 -0.68 2.02 13.56
CA GLY A 350 -1.18 3.24 14.17
C GLY A 350 -0.17 4.37 14.27
N LEU A 351 1.10 4.05 14.55
CA LEU A 351 2.15 5.07 14.67
C LEU A 351 2.64 5.58 13.32
N HIS A 352 2.80 4.69 12.34
CA HIS A 352 3.37 5.02 11.05
C HIS A 352 2.29 5.39 10.02
N ARG A 353 1.60 4.40 9.44
CA ARG A 353 0.66 4.63 8.31
C ARG A 353 -0.52 5.50 8.72
N LEU A 354 -1.17 5.21 9.84
CA LEU A 354 -2.30 6.01 10.30
C LEU A 354 -1.87 7.44 10.69
N GLY A 355 -0.68 7.60 11.27
CA GLY A 355 -0.07 8.91 11.54
C GLY A 355 0.13 9.72 10.25
N MET A 356 0.69 9.09 9.21
CA MET A 356 0.87 9.71 7.89
C MET A 356 -0.46 10.09 7.23
N TYR A 357 -1.49 9.23 7.33
CA TYR A 357 -2.83 9.57 6.86
C TYR A 357 -3.42 10.76 7.61
N MET A 358 -3.24 10.84 8.93
CA MET A 358 -3.73 11.97 9.72
C MET A 358 -2.99 13.28 9.40
N MET A 359 -1.69 13.22 9.11
CA MET A 359 -0.94 14.37 8.60
C MET A 359 -1.58 14.90 7.31
N ALA A 360 -1.82 14.02 6.32
CA ALA A 360 -2.46 14.43 5.09
C ALA A 360 -3.91 14.94 5.29
N HIS A 361 -4.68 14.28 6.15
CA HIS A 361 -6.04 14.68 6.51
C HIS A 361 -6.10 16.07 7.15
N SER A 362 -5.05 16.48 7.87
CA SER A 362 -4.97 17.79 8.52
C SER A 362 -4.94 18.95 7.51
N VAL A 363 -4.50 18.68 6.28
CA VAL A 363 -4.42 19.68 5.20
C VAL A 363 -5.57 19.49 4.21
N SER A 364 -5.91 18.23 3.88
CA SER A 364 -6.99 17.90 2.96
C SER A 364 -7.86 16.78 3.57
N PRO A 365 -9.06 17.10 4.09
CA PRO A 365 -9.87 16.12 4.79
C PRO A 365 -10.28 14.92 3.93
N TYR A 366 -9.94 13.73 4.40
CA TYR A 366 -10.38 12.45 3.86
C TYR A 366 -11.65 11.95 4.57
N PRO A 367 -12.81 11.86 3.88
CA PRO A 367 -14.09 11.53 4.53
C PRO A 367 -14.13 10.13 5.17
N PHE A 368 -13.33 9.18 4.68
CA PHE A 368 -13.28 7.83 5.23
C PHE A 368 -12.47 7.73 6.54
N LEU A 369 -11.52 8.64 6.77
CA LEU A 369 -10.49 8.47 7.78
C LEU A 369 -11.02 8.45 9.22
N PRO A 370 -12.02 9.28 9.62
CA PRO A 370 -12.60 9.19 10.96
C PRO A 370 -13.12 7.78 11.33
N ARG A 371 -13.74 7.09 10.36
CA ARG A 371 -14.21 5.71 10.54
C ARG A 371 -13.05 4.74 10.72
N VAL A 372 -12.03 4.84 9.89
CA VAL A 372 -10.82 4.00 9.98
C VAL A 372 -10.10 4.18 11.32
N VAL A 373 -9.94 5.43 11.78
CA VAL A 373 -9.35 5.74 13.09
C VAL A 373 -10.16 5.12 14.23
N ASN A 374 -11.49 5.20 14.17
CA ASN A 374 -12.34 4.54 15.18
C ASN A 374 -12.24 3.01 15.13
N SER A 375 -12.12 2.40 13.94
CA SER A 375 -11.91 0.96 13.80
C SER A 375 -10.57 0.51 14.38
N TYR A 376 -9.51 1.30 14.14
CA TYR A 376 -8.20 1.09 14.74
C TYR A 376 -8.24 1.17 16.27
N PHE A 377 -8.89 2.20 16.83
CA PHE A 377 -8.97 2.31 18.29
C PHE A 377 -9.87 1.27 18.91
N ASP A 378 -10.96 0.83 18.26
CA ASP A 378 -11.75 -0.32 18.73
C ASP A 378 -10.89 -1.59 18.80
N MET A 379 -10.07 -1.83 17.78
CA MET A 379 -9.11 -2.94 17.77
C MET A 379 -8.10 -2.82 18.90
N LEU A 380 -7.52 -1.64 19.15
CA LEU A 380 -6.62 -1.44 20.28
C LEU A 380 -7.34 -1.63 21.62
N GLU A 381 -8.48 -0.98 21.83
CA GLU A 381 -9.29 -1.01 23.07
C GLU A 381 -9.69 -2.43 23.45
N LYS A 382 -10.05 -3.25 22.46
CA LYS A 382 -10.30 -4.69 22.62
C LYS A 382 -9.04 -5.54 22.54
N GLY A 383 -7.92 -4.95 22.12
CA GLY A 383 -6.61 -5.57 22.00
C GLY A 383 -6.33 -6.32 23.29
N PHE A 384 -6.23 -7.63 23.17
CA PHE A 384 -6.44 -8.56 24.27
C PHE A 384 -5.23 -8.65 25.24
N SER A 385 -4.48 -7.56 25.36
CA SER A 385 -3.43 -7.38 26.35
C SER A 385 -4.04 -6.90 27.67
N ASN A 386 -4.88 -7.75 28.28
CA ASN A 386 -4.99 -7.78 29.74
C ASN A 386 -3.81 -8.60 30.26
N ARG A 387 -2.63 -7.97 30.35
CA ARG A 387 -1.47 -8.37 31.15
C ARG A 387 -0.43 -7.26 31.05
N ALA A 388 -0.56 -6.28 31.95
CA ALA A 388 0.60 -5.64 32.57
C ALA A 388 0.88 -6.41 33.86
#